data_AF-A0A6N7IY14-F1
#
_entry.id   AF-A0A6N7IY14-F1
#
_cell.length_a   1.000
_cell.length_b   1.000
_cell.length_c   1.000
_cell.angle_alpha   90.00
_cell.angle_beta   90.00
_cell.angle_gamma   90.00
#
_symmetry.space_group_name_H-M   'P 1'
#
loop_
_entity.id
_entity.type
_entity.pdbx_description
1 polymer ?
#
loop_
_entity_poly.entity_id
_entity_poly.type
_entity_poly.pdbx_seq_one_letter_code
_entity_poly.pdbx_strand_id
1 'polypeptide(L)'
;MKDRVKEFQEYYPSIESYWRSIILFGRNVATYKFALAKSLLELANKGKTEITLEELSEPYTRNLCEHIKKCAKQTTSKSSRFLKACADYNDGKITHQELIKMAICYGFNNVIDAFHVVGKKEIPVKFYEKDYKFDDKKIILTDNMFKLIESPNG
;
A
#
# COMPACT_ATOMS: atom_id res chain seq x y z
N MET A 1 12.65 32.25 15.52
CA MET A 1 11.41 31.87 14.81
C MET A 1 11.61 30.65 13.92
N LYS A 2 12.69 30.57 13.11
CA LYS A 2 13.09 29.33 12.40
C LYS A 2 13.33 28.14 13.32
N ASP A 3 13.91 28.35 14.50
CA ASP A 3 14.22 27.25 15.43
C ASP A 3 12.96 26.61 16.02
N ARG A 4 11.94 27.41 16.36
CA ARG A 4 10.65 26.89 16.84
C ARG A 4 9.85 26.15 15.76
N VAL A 5 10.00 26.51 14.49
CA VAL A 5 9.36 25.80 13.36
C VAL A 5 10.05 24.45 13.13
N LYS A 6 11.38 24.41 13.17
CA LYS A 6 12.14 23.15 13.11
C LYS A 6 11.81 22.24 14.29
N GLU A 7 11.78 22.79 15.50
CA GLU A 7 11.43 22.08 16.72
C GLU A 7 9.97 21.56 16.62
N PHE A 8 9.01 22.38 16.18
CA PHE A 8 7.64 21.93 15.93
C PHE A 8 7.54 20.84 14.86
N GLN A 9 8.32 20.90 13.76
CA GLN A 9 8.36 19.86 12.72
C GLN A 9 9.09 18.58 13.18
N GLU A 10 10.07 18.70 14.08
CA GLU A 10 10.76 17.57 14.72
C GLU A 10 9.85 16.86 15.73
N TYR A 11 8.99 17.61 16.45
CA TYR A 11 8.04 17.05 17.40
C TYR A 11 6.68 16.66 16.79
N TYR A 12 6.27 17.28 15.68
CA TYR A 12 5.03 17.02 14.94
C TYR A 12 5.31 16.91 13.42
N PRO A 13 5.69 15.72 12.95
CA PRO A 13 5.90 15.46 11.52
C PRO A 13 4.65 15.78 10.69
N SER A 14 4.85 16.31 9.48
CA SER A 14 3.77 16.49 8.50
C SER A 14 3.15 15.15 8.07
N ILE A 15 1.94 15.19 7.51
CA ILE A 15 1.26 14.00 6.96
C ILE A 15 2.13 13.36 5.87
N GLU A 16 2.79 14.17 5.04
CA GLU A 16 3.72 13.73 4.00
C GLU A 16 4.98 13.11 4.59
N SER A 17 5.49 13.63 5.71
CA SER A 17 6.62 13.03 6.44
C SER A 17 6.25 11.64 6.96
N TYR A 18 5.04 11.47 7.51
CA TYR A 18 4.55 10.16 7.94
C TYR A 18 4.42 9.20 6.76
N TRP A 19 3.80 9.63 5.65
CA TRP A 19 3.70 8.81 4.45
C TRP A 19 5.07 8.38 3.94
N ARG A 20 6.00 9.33 3.75
CA ARG A 20 7.39 9.03 3.33
C ARG A 20 8.09 8.08 4.30
N SER A 21 7.87 8.23 5.61
CA SER A 21 8.46 7.33 6.61
C SER A 21 7.95 5.90 6.49
N ILE A 22 6.64 5.71 6.21
CA ILE A 22 6.08 4.39 5.89
C ILE A 22 6.80 3.84 4.67
N ILE A 23 6.84 4.59 3.58
CA ILE A 23 7.41 4.13 2.31
C ILE A 23 8.88 3.74 2.44
N LEU A 24 9.69 4.54 3.14
CA LEU A 24 11.13 4.32 3.27
C LEU A 24 11.48 3.29 4.36
N PHE A 25 10.82 3.35 5.51
CA PHE A 25 11.23 2.65 6.74
C PHE A 25 10.15 1.75 7.35
N GLY A 26 8.96 1.70 6.75
CA GLY A 26 7.87 0.82 7.16
C GLY A 26 8.24 -0.66 7.11
N ARG A 27 7.66 -1.44 8.03
CA ARG A 27 8.02 -2.84 8.35
C ARG A 27 7.81 -3.84 7.21
N ASN A 28 6.91 -3.53 6.27
CA ASN A 28 6.63 -4.39 5.12
C ASN A 28 7.82 -4.49 4.16
N VAL A 29 7.93 -5.62 3.47
CA VAL A 29 8.82 -5.75 2.30
C VAL A 29 8.46 -4.65 1.29
N ALA A 30 9.49 -3.95 0.81
CA ALA A 30 9.38 -2.81 -0.08
C ALA A 30 8.35 -3.03 -1.19
N THR A 31 8.49 -4.10 -1.97
CA THR A 31 7.64 -4.40 -3.13
C THR A 31 6.14 -4.36 -2.82
N TYR A 32 5.69 -5.01 -1.75
CA TYR A 32 4.27 -5.00 -1.36
C TYR A 32 3.83 -3.63 -0.85
N LYS A 33 4.67 -2.96 -0.06
CA LYS A 33 4.36 -1.66 0.53
C LYS A 33 4.22 -0.58 -0.53
N PHE A 34 5.15 -0.53 -1.49
CA PHE A 34 5.12 0.41 -2.60
C PHE A 34 3.89 0.17 -3.49
N ALA A 35 3.58 -1.09 -3.80
CA ALA A 35 2.39 -1.40 -4.58
C ALA A 35 1.10 -0.99 -3.85
N LEU A 36 1.00 -1.23 -2.54
CA LEU A 36 -0.16 -0.83 -1.75
C LEU A 36 -0.30 0.69 -1.70
N ALA A 37 0.80 1.40 -1.43
CA ALA A 37 0.83 2.86 -1.37
C ALA A 37 0.35 3.50 -2.67
N LYS A 38 0.88 3.06 -3.82
CA LYS A 38 0.46 3.55 -5.14
C LYS A 38 -1.01 3.29 -5.41
N SER A 39 -1.50 2.11 -5.03
CA SER A 39 -2.90 1.72 -5.22
C SER A 39 -3.86 2.59 -4.41
N LEU A 40 -3.51 2.86 -3.15
CA LEU A 40 -4.30 3.74 -2.28
C LEU A 40 -4.33 5.17 -2.82
N LEU A 41 -3.19 5.72 -3.25
CA LEU A 41 -3.12 7.05 -3.85
C LEU A 41 -3.94 7.13 -5.13
N GLU A 42 -3.87 6.12 -6.00
CA GLU A 42 -4.63 6.09 -7.24
C GLU A 42 -6.14 6.08 -6.98
N LEU A 43 -6.60 5.25 -6.05
CA LEU A 43 -8.03 5.15 -5.72
C LEU A 43 -8.53 6.39 -4.97
N ALA A 44 -7.71 6.98 -4.09
CA ALA A 44 -8.02 8.24 -3.43
C ALA A 44 -8.16 9.39 -4.44
N ASN A 45 -7.26 9.48 -5.43
CA ASN A 45 -7.35 10.47 -6.52
C ASN A 45 -8.59 10.28 -7.40
N LYS A 46 -9.15 9.07 -7.44
CA LYS A 46 -10.43 8.78 -8.10
C LYS A 46 -11.65 9.13 -7.22
N GLY A 47 -11.44 9.71 -6.04
CA GLY A 47 -12.49 10.11 -5.10
C GLY A 47 -13.11 8.94 -4.33
N LYS A 48 -12.49 7.75 -4.32
CA LYS A 48 -12.99 6.61 -3.53
C LYS A 48 -12.76 6.88 -2.05
N THR A 49 -13.76 6.59 -1.22
CA THR A 49 -13.69 6.63 0.26
C THR A 49 -13.72 5.24 0.87
N GLU A 50 -14.51 4.35 0.27
CA GLU A 50 -14.56 2.91 0.56
C GLU A 50 -14.01 2.13 -0.62
N ILE A 51 -13.15 1.16 -0.35
CA ILE A 51 -12.47 0.35 -1.34
C ILE A 51 -12.64 -1.12 -0.97
N THR A 52 -13.28 -1.91 -1.83
CA THR A 52 -13.33 -3.37 -1.65
C THR A 52 -11.96 -4.01 -1.90
N LEU A 53 -11.71 -5.22 -1.38
CA LEU A 53 -10.47 -5.94 -1.71
C LEU A 53 -10.33 -6.22 -3.21
N GLU A 54 -11.43 -6.37 -3.95
CA GLU A 54 -11.39 -6.56 -5.39
C GLU A 54 -10.96 -5.27 -6.12
N GLU A 55 -11.55 -4.12 -5.75
CA GLU A 55 -11.13 -2.82 -6.28
C GLU A 55 -9.68 -2.48 -5.95
N LEU A 56 -9.20 -2.88 -4.76
CA LEU A 56 -7.80 -2.71 -4.39
C LEU A 56 -6.88 -3.64 -5.18
N SER A 57 -7.33 -4.87 -5.47
CA SER A 57 -6.52 -5.90 -6.12
C SER A 57 -6.07 -5.51 -7.52
N GLU A 58 -6.89 -4.77 -8.27
CA GLU A 58 -6.58 -4.35 -9.63
C GLU A 58 -5.31 -3.45 -9.70
N PRO A 59 -5.27 -2.25 -9.09
CA PRO A 59 -4.07 -1.43 -9.10
C PRO A 59 -2.91 -2.08 -8.35
N TYR A 60 -3.21 -2.88 -7.32
CA TYR A 60 -2.17 -3.53 -6.52
C TYR A 60 -1.39 -4.58 -7.32
N THR A 61 -2.11 -5.48 -7.99
CA THR A 61 -1.50 -6.54 -8.81
C THR A 61 -0.80 -5.97 -10.03
N ARG A 62 -1.37 -4.95 -10.67
CA ARG A 62 -0.72 -4.22 -11.78
C ARG A 62 0.66 -3.68 -11.36
N ASN A 63 0.72 -2.93 -10.26
CA ASN A 63 1.97 -2.36 -9.76
C ASN A 63 3.01 -3.43 -9.41
N LEU A 64 2.58 -4.56 -8.82
CA LEU A 64 3.47 -5.68 -8.51
C LEU A 64 3.99 -6.38 -9.77
N CYS A 65 3.10 -6.69 -10.71
CA CYS A 65 3.44 -7.33 -11.98
C CYS A 65 4.46 -6.50 -12.77
N GLU A 66 4.24 -5.18 -12.87
CA GLU A 66 5.20 -4.26 -13.51
C GLU A 66 6.55 -4.25 -12.81
N HIS A 67 6.56 -4.19 -11.48
CA HIS A 67 7.81 -4.21 -10.70
C HIS A 67 8.57 -5.53 -10.91
N ILE A 68 7.88 -6.67 -10.86
CA ILE A 68 8.48 -8.00 -11.07
C ILE A 68 9.05 -8.11 -12.49
N LYS A 69 8.35 -7.62 -13.52
CA LYS A 69 8.87 -7.58 -14.90
C LYS A 69 10.18 -6.79 -15.00
N LYS A 70 10.24 -5.64 -14.33
CA LYS A 70 11.43 -4.75 -14.35
C LYS A 70 12.59 -5.27 -13.50
N CYS A 71 12.31 -5.99 -12.42
CA CYS A 71 13.29 -6.40 -11.40
C CYS A 71 13.50 -7.92 -11.33
N ALA A 72 13.29 -8.65 -12.43
CA ALA A 72 13.27 -10.11 -12.49
C ALA A 72 14.47 -10.81 -11.78
N LYS A 73 15.65 -10.18 -11.74
CA LYS A 73 16.87 -10.72 -11.10
C LYS A 73 16.91 -10.63 -9.56
N GLN A 74 16.07 -9.82 -8.92
CA GLN A 74 16.16 -9.53 -7.47
C GLN A 74 14.95 -9.97 -6.63
N THR A 75 14.03 -10.77 -7.19
CA THR A 75 12.84 -11.22 -6.45
C THR A 75 13.20 -12.20 -5.34
N THR A 76 13.60 -11.66 -4.19
CA THR A 76 13.92 -12.34 -2.95
C THR A 76 12.64 -12.69 -2.20
N SER A 77 11.88 -13.64 -2.75
CA SER A 77 11.39 -14.79 -1.99
C SER A 77 10.82 -15.77 -3.01
N LYS A 78 11.48 -16.92 -3.19
CA LYS A 78 10.92 -18.04 -3.97
C LYS A 78 9.68 -18.66 -3.29
N SER A 79 9.19 -18.11 -2.17
CA SER A 79 8.21 -18.73 -1.27
C SER A 79 6.84 -18.05 -1.19
N SER A 80 6.67 -16.81 -1.68
CA SER A 80 5.32 -16.20 -1.70
C SER A 80 4.49 -16.76 -2.86
N ARG A 81 3.42 -17.49 -2.51
CA ARG A 81 2.42 -17.99 -3.46
C ARG A 81 1.83 -16.85 -4.32
N PHE A 82 1.70 -15.66 -3.74
CA PHE A 82 1.15 -14.50 -4.44
C PHE A 82 2.15 -13.88 -5.43
N LEU A 83 3.43 -13.71 -5.08
CA LEU A 83 4.43 -13.20 -6.04
C LEU A 83 4.62 -14.17 -7.20
N LYS A 84 4.53 -15.47 -6.94
CA LYS A 84 4.51 -16.49 -7.99
C LYS A 84 3.31 -16.29 -8.93
N ALA A 85 2.11 -16.05 -8.41
CA ALA A 85 0.95 -15.75 -9.25
C ALA A 85 1.15 -14.49 -10.11
N CYS A 86 1.73 -13.43 -9.56
CA CYS A 86 2.07 -12.23 -10.35
C CYS A 86 3.08 -12.52 -11.47
N ALA A 87 4.09 -13.35 -11.21
CA ALA A 87 5.06 -13.78 -12.22
C ALA A 87 4.42 -14.70 -13.27
N ASP A 88 3.59 -15.65 -12.84
CA ASP A 88 2.88 -16.56 -13.75
C ASP A 88 1.88 -15.79 -14.63
N TYR A 89 1.24 -14.73 -14.12
CA TYR A 89 0.43 -13.80 -14.94
C TYR A 89 1.29 -13.05 -15.95
N ASN A 90 2.47 -12.56 -15.54
CA ASN A 90 3.40 -11.90 -16.45
C ASN A 90 3.86 -12.81 -17.61
N ASP A 91 3.96 -14.11 -17.34
CA ASP A 91 4.30 -15.15 -18.31
C ASP A 91 3.07 -15.67 -19.11
N GLY A 92 1.86 -15.14 -18.85
CA GLY A 92 0.63 -15.55 -19.53
C GLY A 92 0.07 -16.91 -19.10
N LYS A 93 0.52 -17.45 -17.96
CA LYS A 93 0.11 -18.79 -17.45
C LYS A 93 -1.19 -18.78 -16.67
N ILE A 94 -1.59 -17.63 -16.13
CA ILE A 94 -2.88 -17.46 -15.44
C ILE A 94 -3.59 -16.23 -16.01
N THR A 95 -4.92 -16.23 -15.91
CA THR A 95 -5.79 -15.14 -16.31
C THR A 95 -5.76 -13.98 -15.31
N HIS A 96 -6.24 -12.82 -15.75
CA HIS A 96 -6.41 -11.67 -14.85
C HIS A 96 -7.37 -11.99 -13.69
N GLN A 97 -8.47 -12.69 -13.96
CA GLN A 97 -9.43 -13.07 -12.92
C GLN A 97 -8.80 -13.98 -11.86
N GLU A 98 -7.95 -14.92 -12.25
CA GLU A 98 -7.20 -15.77 -11.31
C GLU A 98 -6.21 -14.96 -10.48
N LEU A 99 -5.52 -13.98 -11.11
CA LEU A 99 -4.62 -13.08 -10.39
C LEU A 99 -5.35 -12.26 -9.32
N ILE A 100 -6.52 -11.70 -9.64
CA ILE A 100 -7.34 -10.94 -8.69
C ILE A 100 -7.78 -11.83 -7.52
N LYS A 101 -8.29 -13.04 -7.79
CA LYS A 101 -8.64 -14.01 -6.73
C LYS A 101 -7.45 -14.32 -5.82
N MET A 102 -6.26 -14.51 -6.39
CA MET A 102 -5.04 -14.75 -5.63
C MET A 102 -4.64 -13.55 -4.76
N ALA A 103 -4.84 -12.32 -5.25
CA ALA A 103 -4.60 -11.10 -4.48
C ALA A 103 -5.54 -10.97 -3.28
N ILE A 104 -6.83 -11.21 -3.48
CA ILE A 104 -7.84 -11.18 -2.40
C ILE A 104 -7.49 -12.20 -1.31
N CYS A 105 -7.09 -13.43 -1.68
CA CYS A 105 -6.78 -14.49 -0.72
C CYS A 105 -5.42 -14.33 -0.01
N TYR A 106 -4.40 -13.82 -0.69
CA TYR A 106 -3.02 -13.90 -0.22
C TYR A 106 -2.23 -12.58 -0.28
N GLY A 107 -2.68 -11.61 -1.08
CA GLY A 107 -1.95 -10.38 -1.33
C GLY A 107 -1.95 -9.40 -0.16
N PHE A 108 -2.95 -9.48 0.71
CA PHE A 108 -3.18 -8.48 1.75
C PHE A 108 -2.86 -8.92 3.18
N ASN A 109 -2.60 -10.21 3.41
CA ASN A 109 -2.56 -10.85 4.74
C ASN A 109 -1.64 -10.15 5.75
N ASN A 110 -0.54 -9.55 5.30
CA ASN A 110 0.41 -8.87 6.19
C ASN A 110 0.53 -7.37 5.90
N VAL A 111 0.43 -6.99 4.63
CA VAL A 111 0.78 -5.64 4.19
C VAL A 111 -0.17 -4.60 4.77
N ILE A 112 -1.46 -4.92 4.86
CA ILE A 112 -2.49 -4.00 5.36
C ILE A 112 -2.28 -3.75 6.87
N ASP A 113 -2.04 -4.80 7.63
CA ASP A 113 -1.90 -4.69 9.09
C ASP A 113 -0.59 -4.01 9.50
N ALA A 114 0.49 -4.24 8.74
CA ALA A 114 1.80 -3.68 9.05
C ALA A 114 2.09 -2.34 8.35
N PHE A 115 1.18 -1.80 7.52
CA PHE A 115 1.46 -0.62 6.70
C PHE A 115 1.81 0.61 7.53
N HIS A 116 1.08 0.85 8.61
CA HIS A 116 1.28 2.00 9.50
C HIS A 116 2.37 1.75 10.55
N VAL A 117 3.14 0.65 10.46
CA VAL A 117 4.22 0.33 11.40
C VAL A 117 5.57 0.73 10.83
N VAL A 118 6.24 1.67 11.49
CA VAL A 118 7.60 2.12 11.17
C VAL A 118 8.55 1.68 12.29
N GLY A 119 9.60 0.93 11.92
CA GLY A 119 10.46 0.25 12.89
C GLY A 119 9.66 -0.73 13.75
N LYS A 120 9.47 -0.40 15.04
CA LYS A 120 8.74 -1.23 16.02
C LYS A 120 7.43 -0.59 16.52
N LYS A 121 7.04 0.57 15.99
CA LYS A 121 5.90 1.33 16.50
C LYS A 121 4.93 1.66 15.38
N GLU A 122 3.65 1.65 15.70
CA GLU A 122 2.61 2.22 14.84
C GLU A 122 2.75 3.75 14.85
N ILE A 123 2.61 4.38 13.68
CA ILE A 123 2.60 5.83 13.59
C ILE A 123 1.24 6.37 14.09
N PRO A 124 1.19 7.59 14.65
CA PRO A 124 -0.05 8.14 15.20
C PRO A 124 -1.08 8.57 14.15
N VAL A 125 -0.72 8.52 12.85
CA VAL A 125 -1.57 8.93 11.73
C VAL A 125 -1.96 7.71 10.92
N LYS A 126 -3.27 7.48 10.77
CA LYS A 126 -3.81 6.45 9.87
C LYS A 126 -4.27 7.08 8.57
N PHE A 127 -3.91 6.43 7.46
CA PHE A 127 -4.35 6.78 6.11
C PHE A 127 -5.55 5.96 5.65
N TYR A 128 -5.76 4.82 6.29
CA TYR A 128 -6.96 4.01 6.12
C TYR A 128 -7.22 3.19 7.37
N GLU A 129 -8.44 2.68 7.46
CA GLU A 129 -8.86 1.66 8.40
C GLU A 129 -9.36 0.44 7.61
N LYS A 130 -9.15 -0.77 8.15
CA LYS A 130 -9.75 -1.97 7.58
C LYS A 130 -11.11 -2.21 8.22
N ASP A 131 -12.14 -2.38 7.40
CA ASP A 131 -13.44 -2.88 7.84
C ASP A 131 -13.64 -4.29 7.28
N TYR A 132 -13.25 -5.29 8.09
CA TYR A 132 -13.38 -6.71 7.74
C TYR A 132 -14.54 -7.35 8.48
N LYS A 133 -15.59 -6.58 8.79
CA LYS A 133 -16.82 -7.13 9.34
C LYS A 133 -17.60 -7.79 8.20
N PHE A 134 -18.13 -8.99 8.47
CA PHE A 134 -18.94 -9.78 7.52
C PHE A 134 -18.15 -10.20 6.25
N ASP A 135 -18.87 -10.66 5.21
CA ASP A 135 -18.27 -11.16 3.97
C ASP A 135 -17.73 -10.05 3.04
N ASP A 136 -17.99 -8.77 3.34
CA ASP A 136 -17.61 -7.63 2.50
C ASP A 136 -16.42 -6.86 3.11
N LYS A 137 -15.21 -7.38 2.89
CA LYS A 137 -13.96 -6.78 3.39
C LYS A 137 -13.64 -5.50 2.61
N LYS A 138 -13.53 -4.40 3.34
CA LYS A 138 -13.23 -3.07 2.79
C LYS A 138 -12.06 -2.38 3.48
N ILE A 139 -11.51 -1.42 2.76
CA ILE A 139 -10.57 -0.42 3.24
C ILE A 139 -11.26 0.93 3.18
N ILE A 140 -11.33 1.60 4.33
CA ILE A 140 -11.97 2.89 4.52
C ILE A 140 -10.85 3.93 4.57
N LEU A 141 -10.77 4.80 3.55
CA LEU A 141 -9.78 5.87 3.51
C LEU A 141 -10.13 6.95 4.53
N THR A 142 -9.11 7.45 5.24
CA THR A 142 -9.30 8.52 6.22
C THR A 142 -9.10 9.90 5.56
N ASP A 143 -9.54 10.95 6.23
CA ASP A 143 -9.25 12.35 5.86
C ASP A 143 -7.75 12.61 5.66
N ASN A 144 -6.86 11.89 6.35
CA ASN A 144 -5.42 12.06 6.18
C ASN A 144 -4.93 11.59 4.81
N MET A 145 -5.59 10.61 4.19
CA MET A 145 -5.31 10.21 2.80
C MET A 145 -5.71 11.32 1.82
N PHE A 146 -6.85 11.97 2.05
CA PHE A 146 -7.29 13.07 1.19
C PHE A 146 -6.42 14.32 1.34
N LYS A 147 -6.06 14.68 2.59
CA LYS A 147 -5.08 15.74 2.87
C LYS A 147 -3.74 15.46 2.20
N LEU A 148 -3.30 14.20 2.15
CA LEU A 148 -2.06 13.80 1.50
C LEU A 148 -2.07 14.07 -0.01
N ILE A 149 -3.18 13.79 -0.70
CA ILE A 149 -3.28 14.01 -2.16
C ILE A 149 -3.60 15.45 -2.55
N GLU A 150 -4.21 16.24 -1.65
CA GLU A 150 -4.46 17.68 -1.86
C GLU A 150 -3.21 18.53 -1.66
N SER A 151 -2.21 18.02 -0.93
CA SER A 151 -0.96 18.74 -0.71
C SER A 151 -0.22 19.01 -2.03
N PRO A 152 0.39 20.20 -2.22
CA PRO A 152 0.95 20.66 -3.51
C PRO A 152 2.09 19.82 -4.12
N ASN A 153 2.47 18.68 -3.51
CA ASN A 153 3.57 17.82 -3.93
C ASN A 153 3.20 16.33 -3.93
N GLY A 154 1.93 15.99 -4.22
CA GLY A 154 1.48 14.62 -4.48
C GLY A 154 2.24 13.95 -5.63
#